data_AF-A0A7C5BD30-F1
#
_entry.id   AF-A0A7C5BD30-F1
#
_cell.length_a   1.000
_cell.length_b   1.000
_cell.length_c   1.000
_cell.angle_alpha   90.00
_cell.angle_beta   90.00
_cell.angle_gamma   90.00
#
_symmetry.space_group_name_H-M   'P 1'
#
loop_
_entity.id
_entity.type
_entity.pdbx_description
1 polymer ?
#
loop_
_entity_poly.entity_id
_entity_poly.type
_entity_poly.pdbx_seq_one_letter_code
_entity_poly.pdbx_strand_id
1 'polypeptide(L)'
;MKQLQEQFLKDIEIIYNETQKRDNHLNSYFDLSKGKEHPKALALVESFLEHIGLQKSEESIHASLIYLINLREDAIEQFMNKEGFTQTQIDSKLELAYLFNSKLYLERFESLLNFIENKQLLTPFYRAILSGVHSIGETITKWQSRWREHIINGVNRDLFDLFNGDESKVFQMLHQQNLLDCKDGKIADRCYSVLVHEKDGYKRLSYADAFVNEVIETSSKLKLLIETLHTLDDHVYQQKD
;
A
#
# COMPACT_ATOMS: atom_id res chain seq x y z
N MET A 1 6.79 24.82 27.95
CA MET A 1 5.61 24.52 27.11
C MET A 1 5.58 25.36 25.83
N LYS A 2 5.36 26.69 25.86
CA LYS A 2 5.27 27.51 24.64
C LYS A 2 6.49 27.41 23.70
N GLN A 3 7.70 27.45 24.24
CA GLN A 3 8.94 27.30 23.46
C GLN A 3 9.11 25.91 22.83
N LEU A 4 8.63 24.84 23.50
CA LEU A 4 8.69 23.47 22.97
C LEU A 4 7.67 23.27 21.84
N GLN A 5 6.49 23.87 21.96
CA GLN A 5 5.49 23.89 20.89
C GLN A 5 5.97 24.69 19.68
N GLU A 6 6.61 25.84 19.89
CA GLU A 6 7.24 26.61 18.81
C GLU A 6 8.36 25.84 18.12
N GLN A 7 9.20 25.12 18.88
CA GLN A 7 10.23 24.25 18.29
C GLN A 7 9.61 23.09 17.50
N PHE A 8 8.59 22.44 18.05
CA PHE A 8 7.86 21.39 17.36
C PHE A 8 7.31 21.87 16.01
N LEU A 9 6.70 23.06 15.96
CA LEU A 9 6.19 23.63 14.70
C LEU A 9 7.31 23.93 13.69
N LYS A 10 8.47 24.41 14.14
CA LYS A 10 9.65 24.61 13.28
C LYS A 10 10.17 23.28 12.73
N ASP A 11 10.21 22.24 13.55
CA ASP A 11 10.62 20.91 13.11
C ASP A 11 9.64 20.35 12.07
N ILE A 12 8.34 20.53 12.27
CA ILE A 12 7.31 20.16 11.28
C ILE A 12 7.49 20.93 9.97
N GLU A 13 7.81 22.23 10.02
CA GLU A 13 8.11 23.01 8.80
C GLU A 13 9.33 22.47 8.06
N ILE A 14 10.40 22.09 8.77
CA ILE A 14 11.60 21.48 8.17
C ILE A 14 11.24 20.15 7.50
N ILE A 15 10.46 19.31 8.18
CA ILE A 15 10.01 18.01 7.65
C ILE A 15 9.14 18.22 6.40
N TYR A 16 8.18 19.15 6.47
CA TYR A 16 7.30 19.48 5.35
C TYR A 16 8.10 19.93 4.11
N ASN A 17 9.05 20.84 4.29
CA ASN A 17 9.91 21.33 3.20
C ASN A 17 10.78 20.21 2.60
N GLU A 18 11.33 19.32 3.43
CA GLU A 18 12.10 18.16 2.95
C GLU A 18 11.20 17.17 2.17
N THR A 19 9.99 16.88 2.66
CA THR A 19 9.02 16.03 1.95
C THR A 19 8.65 16.65 0.60
N GLN A 20 8.32 17.95 0.56
CA GLN A 20 8.01 18.65 -0.69
C GLN A 20 9.17 18.60 -1.69
N LYS A 21 10.41 18.75 -1.22
CA LYS A 21 11.61 18.62 -2.05
C LYS A 21 11.76 17.20 -2.62
N ARG A 22 11.53 16.17 -1.80
CA ARG A 22 11.58 14.76 -2.22
C ARG A 22 10.49 14.42 -3.24
N ASP A 23 9.31 14.99 -3.09
CA ASP A 23 8.18 14.82 -4.01
C ASP A 23 8.42 15.56 -5.32
N ASN A 24 8.94 16.79 -5.27
CA ASN A 24 9.34 17.54 -6.47
C ASN A 24 10.43 16.79 -7.24
N HIS A 25 11.39 16.18 -6.54
CA HIS A 25 12.40 15.34 -7.19
C HIS A 25 11.80 14.10 -7.84
N LEU A 26 10.87 13.42 -7.18
CA LEU A 26 10.19 12.26 -7.78
C LEU A 26 9.36 12.67 -9.01
N ASN A 27 8.62 13.77 -8.92
CA ASN A 27 7.84 14.32 -10.04
C ASN A 27 8.72 14.75 -11.23
N SER A 28 9.98 15.13 -10.98
CA SER A 28 10.91 15.46 -12.07
C SER A 28 11.22 14.25 -12.97
N TYR A 29 10.92 13.02 -12.56
CA TYR A 29 11.13 11.82 -13.38
C TYR A 29 10.22 11.80 -14.62
N PHE A 30 9.07 12.50 -14.58
CA PHE A 30 8.21 12.69 -15.76
C PHE A 30 8.86 13.50 -16.88
N ASP A 31 10.02 14.13 -16.64
CA ASP A 31 10.78 14.78 -17.71
C ASP A 31 11.30 13.76 -18.74
N LEU A 32 11.42 12.46 -18.40
CA LEU A 32 11.64 11.39 -19.37
C LEU A 32 10.56 11.32 -20.44
N SER A 33 9.28 11.44 -20.05
CA SER A 33 8.16 11.45 -21.01
C SER A 33 8.14 12.71 -21.89
N LYS A 34 8.94 13.73 -21.56
CA LYS A 34 9.10 14.96 -22.36
C LYS A 34 10.36 14.92 -23.24
N GLY A 35 11.02 13.77 -23.32
CA GLY A 35 12.26 13.60 -24.10
C GLY A 35 13.50 14.26 -23.49
N LYS A 36 13.46 14.63 -22.21
CA LYS A 36 14.63 15.17 -21.50
C LYS A 36 15.42 14.05 -20.85
N GLU A 37 16.74 14.21 -20.79
CA GLU A 37 17.61 13.27 -20.10
C GLU A 37 17.39 13.31 -18.59
N HIS A 38 17.12 12.15 -18.00
CA HIS A 38 17.05 11.98 -16.55
C HIS A 38 17.63 10.60 -16.16
N PRO A 39 18.96 10.46 -16.03
CA PRO A 39 19.63 9.16 -15.89
C PRO A 39 19.11 8.29 -14.74
N LYS A 40 18.82 8.90 -13.58
CA LYS A 40 18.27 8.18 -12.42
C LYS A 40 16.85 7.65 -12.64
N ALA A 41 16.04 8.40 -13.38
CA ALA A 41 14.67 8.00 -13.67
C ALA A 41 14.69 6.88 -14.71
N LEU A 42 15.59 7.00 -15.69
CA LEU A 42 15.74 6.00 -16.74
C LEU A 42 16.17 4.66 -16.13
N ALA A 43 17.20 4.68 -15.26
CA ALA A 43 17.66 3.49 -14.56
C ALA A 43 16.55 2.87 -13.68
N LEU A 44 15.74 3.69 -12.99
CA LEU A 44 14.61 3.17 -12.21
C LEU A 44 13.57 2.48 -13.10
N VAL A 45 13.17 3.13 -14.20
CA VAL A 45 12.18 2.58 -15.14
C VAL A 45 12.70 1.32 -15.83
N GLU A 46 13.97 1.30 -16.24
CA GLU A 46 14.60 0.13 -16.85
C GLU A 46 14.65 -1.05 -15.87
N SER A 47 15.08 -0.80 -14.63
CA SER A 47 15.08 -1.80 -13.56
C SER A 47 13.67 -2.33 -13.26
N PHE A 48 12.66 -1.45 -13.25
CA PHE A 48 11.26 -1.84 -13.08
C PHE A 48 10.76 -2.71 -14.23
N LEU A 49 10.94 -2.27 -15.48
CA LEU A 49 10.50 -3.00 -16.68
C LEU A 49 11.17 -4.37 -16.77
N GLU A 50 12.47 -4.45 -16.47
CA GLU A 50 13.21 -5.71 -16.37
C GLU A 50 12.61 -6.61 -15.29
N HIS A 51 12.36 -6.08 -14.09
CA HIS A 51 11.80 -6.82 -12.97
C HIS A 51 10.44 -7.46 -13.28
N ILE A 52 9.56 -6.73 -13.98
CA ILE A 52 8.24 -7.24 -14.37
C ILE A 52 8.23 -7.93 -15.73
N GLY A 53 9.38 -7.99 -16.42
CA GLY A 53 9.55 -8.62 -17.72
C GLY A 53 8.73 -7.96 -18.83
N LEU A 54 8.78 -6.63 -18.95
CA LEU A 54 8.19 -5.86 -20.05
C LEU A 54 9.29 -5.24 -20.93
N GLN A 55 9.01 -5.12 -22.23
CA GLN A 55 9.93 -4.48 -23.16
C GLN A 55 9.90 -2.96 -23.01
N LYS A 56 11.06 -2.33 -23.22
CA LYS A 56 11.19 -0.88 -23.19
C LYS A 56 10.62 -0.27 -24.48
N SER A 57 9.65 0.61 -24.33
CA SER A 57 9.05 1.44 -25.37
C SER A 57 8.66 2.80 -24.78
N GLU A 58 8.35 3.80 -25.61
CA GLU A 58 7.87 5.09 -25.10
C GLU A 58 6.59 4.94 -24.25
N GLU A 59 5.69 4.05 -24.68
CA GLU A 59 4.45 3.76 -23.95
C GLU A 59 4.71 3.03 -22.63
N SER A 60 5.60 2.02 -22.61
CA SER A 60 5.92 1.30 -21.38
C SER A 60 6.66 2.16 -20.38
N ILE A 61 7.51 3.09 -20.84
CA ILE A 61 8.13 4.13 -19.99
C ILE A 61 7.07 5.03 -19.37
N HIS A 62 6.12 5.54 -20.18
CA HIS A 62 5.08 6.43 -19.69
C HIS A 62 4.16 5.74 -18.66
N ALA A 63 3.70 4.53 -18.96
CA ALA A 63 2.90 3.72 -18.04
C ALA A 63 3.65 3.42 -16.73
N SER A 64 4.94 3.08 -16.83
CA SER A 64 5.79 2.84 -15.66
C SER A 64 5.95 4.09 -14.79
N LEU A 65 6.12 5.28 -15.38
CA LEU A 65 6.22 6.53 -14.62
C LEU A 65 4.93 6.85 -13.88
N ILE A 66 3.78 6.67 -14.52
CA ILE A 66 2.48 6.83 -13.86
C ILE A 66 2.34 5.85 -12.70
N TYR A 67 2.72 4.58 -12.89
CA TYR A 67 2.67 3.57 -11.84
C TYR A 67 3.61 3.88 -10.67
N LEU A 68 4.88 4.11 -10.96
CA LEU A 68 5.95 4.29 -9.97
C LEU A 68 5.85 5.61 -9.21
N ILE A 69 5.31 6.68 -9.81
CA ILE A 69 5.29 8.01 -9.18
C ILE A 69 3.90 8.34 -8.62
N ASN A 70 2.85 8.08 -9.39
CA ASN A 70 1.49 8.41 -9.00
C ASN A 70 0.76 7.23 -8.34
N LEU A 71 1.43 6.08 -8.17
CA LEU A 71 0.88 4.88 -7.55
C LEU A 71 -0.39 4.36 -8.25
N ARG A 72 -0.48 4.56 -9.56
CA ARG A 72 -1.65 4.21 -10.38
C ARG A 72 -1.43 2.91 -11.14
N GLU A 73 -1.96 1.82 -10.60
CA GLU A 73 -1.90 0.45 -11.16
C GLU A 73 -2.54 0.34 -12.55
N ASP A 74 -3.63 1.07 -12.79
CA ASP A 74 -4.41 1.03 -14.02
C ASP A 74 -3.58 1.37 -15.27
N ALA A 75 -2.55 2.21 -15.14
CA ALA A 75 -1.73 2.61 -16.28
C ALA A 75 -0.89 1.46 -16.85
N ILE A 76 -0.28 0.65 -15.98
CA ILE A 76 0.53 -0.50 -16.44
C ILE A 76 -0.36 -1.67 -16.85
N GLU A 77 -1.51 -1.85 -16.20
CA GLU A 77 -2.52 -2.82 -16.60
C GLU A 77 -3.10 -2.53 -17.99
N GLN A 78 -3.48 -1.28 -18.28
CA GLN A 78 -3.99 -0.88 -19.60
C GLN A 78 -2.94 -1.07 -20.69
N PHE A 79 -1.67 -0.76 -20.39
CA PHE A 79 -0.56 -1.03 -21.30
C PHE A 79 -0.44 -2.54 -21.62
N MET A 80 -0.44 -3.40 -20.60
CA MET A 80 -0.35 -4.85 -20.81
C MET A 80 -1.58 -5.41 -21.56
N ASN A 81 -2.78 -4.89 -21.29
CA ASN A 81 -3.97 -5.26 -22.05
C ASN A 81 -3.83 -4.92 -23.55
N LYS A 82 -3.29 -3.74 -23.87
CA LYS A 82 -3.03 -3.31 -25.26
C LYS A 82 -2.02 -4.21 -25.97
N GLU A 83 -1.00 -4.67 -25.25
CA GLU A 83 0.03 -5.59 -25.76
C GLU A 83 -0.48 -7.05 -25.86
N GLY A 84 -1.73 -7.32 -25.50
CA GLY A 84 -2.36 -8.63 -25.66
C GLY A 84 -1.97 -9.66 -24.60
N PHE A 85 -1.49 -9.23 -23.43
CA PHE A 85 -1.27 -10.13 -22.31
C PHE A 85 -2.60 -10.71 -21.81
N THR A 86 -2.58 -11.97 -21.38
CA THR A 86 -3.73 -12.59 -20.72
C THR A 86 -3.88 -12.05 -19.31
N GLN A 87 -5.08 -12.12 -18.74
CA GLN A 87 -5.29 -11.64 -17.37
C GLN A 87 -4.39 -12.36 -16.35
N THR A 88 -4.17 -13.67 -16.48
CA THR A 88 -3.22 -14.40 -15.60
C THR A 88 -1.79 -13.85 -15.70
N GLN A 89 -1.34 -13.46 -16.90
CA GLN A 89 -0.03 -12.84 -17.08
C GLN A 89 0.01 -11.43 -16.45
N ILE A 90 -1.06 -10.66 -16.62
CA ILE A 90 -1.23 -9.34 -16.02
C ILE A 90 -1.16 -9.44 -14.50
N ASP A 91 -1.94 -10.32 -13.87
CA ASP A 91 -1.97 -10.48 -12.41
C ASP A 91 -0.58 -10.81 -11.83
N SER A 92 0.14 -11.73 -12.49
CA SER A 92 1.51 -12.11 -12.08
C SER A 92 2.49 -10.93 -12.21
N LYS A 93 2.37 -10.13 -13.27
CA LYS A 93 3.22 -8.95 -13.46
C LYS A 93 2.86 -7.81 -12.52
N LEU A 94 1.57 -7.63 -12.20
CA LEU A 94 1.10 -6.64 -11.22
C LEU A 94 1.58 -6.97 -9.81
N GLU A 95 1.67 -8.26 -9.45
CA GLU A 95 2.28 -8.66 -8.19
C GLU A 95 3.77 -8.30 -8.13
N LEU A 96 4.54 -8.59 -9.19
CA LEU A 96 5.95 -8.16 -9.27
C LEU A 96 6.08 -6.63 -9.23
N ALA A 97 5.18 -5.92 -9.92
CA ALA A 97 5.15 -4.47 -9.91
C ALA A 97 4.91 -3.93 -8.49
N TYR A 98 3.95 -4.53 -7.77
CA TYR A 98 3.63 -4.19 -6.39
C TYR A 98 4.83 -4.40 -5.46
N LEU A 99 5.50 -5.55 -5.54
CA LEU A 99 6.68 -5.86 -4.72
C LEU A 99 7.82 -4.87 -4.99
N PHE A 100 8.04 -4.49 -6.24
CA PHE A 100 9.03 -3.49 -6.61
C PHE A 100 8.70 -2.12 -6.00
N ASN A 101 7.47 -1.65 -6.22
CA ASN A 101 7.08 -0.29 -5.86
C ASN A 101 6.90 -0.12 -4.35
N SER A 102 6.37 -1.15 -3.67
CA SER A 102 6.26 -1.15 -2.21
C SER A 102 7.65 -1.04 -1.55
N LYS A 103 8.63 -1.80 -2.02
CA LYS A 103 10.01 -1.69 -1.57
C LYS A 103 10.56 -0.27 -1.76
N LEU A 104 10.39 0.31 -2.96
CA LEU A 104 10.82 1.67 -3.26
C LEU A 104 10.25 2.68 -2.25
N TYR A 105 8.96 2.63 -1.96
CA TYR A 105 8.31 3.60 -1.07
C TYR A 105 8.61 3.36 0.41
N LEU A 106 8.78 2.10 0.83
CA LEU A 106 9.25 1.78 2.18
C LEU A 106 10.65 2.36 2.42
N GLU A 107 11.59 2.12 1.50
CA GLU A 107 12.96 2.66 1.58
C GLU A 107 12.97 4.21 1.54
N ARG A 108 12.08 4.83 0.76
CA ARG A 108 11.93 6.29 0.75
C ARG A 108 11.46 6.85 2.08
N PHE A 109 10.49 6.19 2.73
CA PHE A 109 10.01 6.61 4.04
C PHE A 109 11.06 6.37 5.13
N GLU A 110 11.75 5.23 5.11
CA GLU A 110 12.87 4.95 6.01
C GLU A 110 13.97 6.02 5.88
N SER A 111 14.30 6.43 4.65
CA SER A 111 15.23 7.54 4.40
C SER A 111 14.76 8.89 4.99
N LEU A 112 13.45 9.14 5.05
CA LEU A 112 12.88 10.32 5.69
C LEU A 112 13.01 10.22 7.22
N LEU A 113 12.73 9.06 7.81
CA LEU A 113 12.93 8.81 9.23
C LEU A 113 14.39 9.01 9.63
N ASN A 114 15.33 8.49 8.83
CA ASN A 114 16.77 8.70 9.04
C ASN A 114 17.15 10.20 8.97
N PHE A 115 16.54 10.97 8.08
CA PHE A 115 16.75 12.43 8.03
C PHE A 115 16.26 13.11 9.31
N ILE A 116 15.06 12.74 9.80
CA ILE A 116 14.46 13.27 11.02
C ILE A 116 15.35 12.96 12.23
N GLU A 117 15.82 11.70 12.34
CA GLU A 117 16.71 11.24 13.40
C GLU A 117 18.06 11.96 13.37
N ASN A 118 18.73 12.02 12.21
CA ASN A 118 20.05 12.63 12.08
C ASN A 118 20.04 14.13 12.39
N LYS A 119 18.93 14.82 12.10
CA LYS A 119 18.74 16.23 12.45
C LYS A 119 18.18 16.44 13.85
N GLN A 120 17.89 15.36 14.59
CA GLN A 120 17.24 15.38 15.90
C GLN A 120 15.96 16.24 15.89
N LEU A 121 15.19 16.14 14.80
CA LEU A 121 13.90 16.81 14.68
C LEU A 121 12.87 16.04 15.50
N LEU A 122 11.97 16.78 16.15
CA LEU A 122 10.93 16.26 17.04
C LEU A 122 11.50 15.58 18.30
N THR A 123 10.67 15.55 19.35
CA THR A 123 11.01 14.83 20.58
C THR A 123 11.05 13.31 20.32
N PRO A 124 11.74 12.54 21.19
CA PRO A 124 11.76 11.08 21.09
C PRO A 124 10.36 10.45 21.00
N PHE A 125 9.37 11.03 21.69
CA PHE A 125 7.97 10.59 21.64
C PHE A 125 7.39 10.62 20.22
N TYR A 126 7.48 11.75 19.50
CA TYR A 126 6.93 11.85 18.14
C TYR A 126 7.76 11.08 17.11
N ARG A 127 9.08 10.98 17.29
CA ARG A 127 9.91 10.11 16.44
C ARG A 127 9.50 8.65 16.59
N ALA A 128 9.20 8.19 17.81
CA ALA A 128 8.69 6.84 18.05
C ALA A 128 7.34 6.60 17.36
N ILE A 129 6.44 7.59 17.31
CA ILE A 129 5.19 7.49 16.52
C ILE A 129 5.50 7.24 15.05
N LEU A 130 6.36 8.07 14.44
CA LEU A 130 6.68 7.96 13.01
C LEU A 130 7.32 6.60 12.67
N SER A 131 8.31 6.17 13.46
CA SER A 131 8.98 4.88 13.27
C SER A 131 8.05 3.69 13.54
N GLY A 132 7.16 3.80 14.53
CA GLY A 132 6.16 2.76 14.82
C GLY A 132 5.14 2.60 13.72
N VAL A 133 4.60 3.72 13.21
CA VAL A 133 3.68 3.73 12.07
C VAL A 133 4.34 3.12 10.83
N HIS A 134 5.63 3.42 10.58
CA HIS A 134 6.37 2.76 9.51
C HIS A 134 6.42 1.24 9.69
N SER A 135 6.78 0.76 10.89
CA SER A 135 6.89 -0.68 11.13
C SER A 135 5.55 -1.42 11.03
N ILE A 136 4.44 -0.75 11.37
CA ILE A 136 3.09 -1.27 11.11
C ILE A 136 2.80 -1.28 9.60
N GLY A 137 3.19 -0.21 8.88
CA GLY A 137 3.07 -0.14 7.43
C GLY A 137 3.82 -1.26 6.71
N GLU A 138 5.01 -1.65 7.19
CA GLU A 138 5.77 -2.78 6.65
C GLU A 138 4.99 -4.11 6.75
N THR A 139 4.31 -4.37 7.86
CA THR A 139 3.54 -5.62 8.03
C THR A 139 2.30 -5.64 7.16
N ILE A 140 1.59 -4.51 7.06
CA ILE A 140 0.44 -4.35 6.16
C ILE A 140 0.87 -4.50 4.70
N THR A 141 2.02 -3.92 4.33
CA THR A 141 2.59 -4.03 2.98
C THR A 141 2.87 -5.48 2.60
N LYS A 142 3.41 -6.29 3.53
CA LYS A 142 3.62 -7.73 3.31
C LYS A 142 2.31 -8.51 3.17
N TRP A 143 1.30 -8.15 3.96
CA TRP A 143 -0.01 -8.80 3.92
C TRP A 143 -0.70 -8.62 2.55
N GLN A 144 -0.54 -7.46 1.90
CA GLN A 144 -1.21 -7.13 0.65
C GLN A 144 -1.11 -8.22 -0.44
N SER A 145 0.06 -8.86 -0.61
CA SER A 145 0.25 -9.92 -1.62
C SER A 145 -0.70 -11.09 -1.39
N ARG A 146 -0.76 -11.60 -0.15
CA ARG A 146 -1.65 -12.71 0.22
C ARG A 146 -3.12 -12.31 0.16
N TRP A 147 -3.43 -11.08 0.57
CA TRP A 147 -4.78 -10.53 0.48
C TRP A 147 -5.25 -10.45 -0.98
N ARG A 148 -4.41 -9.93 -1.87
CA ARG A 148 -4.69 -9.80 -3.31
C ARG A 148 -4.85 -11.16 -3.96
N GLU A 149 -3.91 -12.08 -3.70
CA GLU A 149 -3.96 -13.44 -4.22
C GLU A 149 -5.27 -14.13 -3.85
N HIS A 150 -5.65 -14.07 -2.58
CA HIS A 150 -6.85 -14.75 -2.10
C HIS A 150 -8.15 -14.11 -2.61
N ILE A 151 -8.27 -12.78 -2.53
CA ILE A 151 -9.53 -12.08 -2.79
C ILE A 151 -9.66 -11.69 -4.24
N ILE A 152 -8.71 -10.90 -4.76
CA ILE A 152 -8.82 -10.29 -6.09
C ILE A 152 -8.59 -11.35 -7.17
N ASN A 153 -7.49 -12.09 -7.05
CA ASN A 153 -7.06 -13.03 -8.08
C ASN A 153 -7.69 -14.43 -7.91
N GLY A 154 -8.19 -14.74 -6.71
CA GLY A 154 -8.87 -15.99 -6.37
C GLY A 154 -10.39 -15.81 -6.36
N VAL A 155 -10.95 -15.60 -5.16
CA VAL A 155 -12.40 -15.62 -4.91
C VAL A 155 -13.20 -14.74 -5.86
N ASN A 156 -12.80 -13.49 -6.10
CA ASN A 156 -13.53 -12.59 -6.98
C ASN A 156 -13.55 -13.11 -8.42
N ARG A 157 -12.43 -13.66 -8.90
CA ARG A 157 -12.35 -14.28 -10.22
C ARG A 157 -13.21 -15.53 -10.29
N ASP A 158 -13.09 -16.43 -9.31
CA ASP A 158 -13.86 -17.68 -9.28
C ASP A 158 -15.36 -17.41 -9.32
N LEU A 159 -15.82 -16.40 -8.58
CA LEU A 159 -17.21 -15.94 -8.62
C LEU A 159 -17.59 -15.31 -9.95
N PHE A 160 -16.74 -14.46 -10.51
CA PHE A 160 -16.98 -13.84 -11.81
C PHE A 160 -17.15 -14.91 -12.91
N ASP A 161 -16.25 -15.89 -12.94
CA ASP A 161 -16.27 -16.98 -13.91
C ASP A 161 -17.47 -17.91 -13.71
N LEU A 162 -17.81 -18.26 -12.46
CA LEU A 162 -18.98 -19.09 -12.12
C LEU A 162 -20.29 -18.50 -12.68
N PHE A 163 -20.39 -17.17 -12.76
CA PHE A 163 -21.57 -16.47 -13.26
C PHE A 163 -21.38 -15.86 -14.66
N ASN A 164 -20.35 -16.27 -15.40
CA ASN A 164 -20.03 -15.78 -16.76
C ASN A 164 -19.97 -14.24 -16.84
N GLY A 165 -19.41 -13.61 -15.82
CA GLY A 165 -19.26 -12.17 -15.70
C GLY A 165 -20.51 -11.39 -15.26
N ASP A 166 -21.58 -12.07 -14.83
CA ASP A 166 -22.80 -11.43 -14.34
C ASP A 166 -22.68 -11.03 -12.86
N GLU A 167 -22.14 -9.84 -12.62
CA GLU A 167 -21.97 -9.28 -11.26
C GLU A 167 -23.29 -9.20 -10.47
N SER A 168 -24.42 -8.99 -11.15
CA SER A 168 -25.73 -8.93 -10.48
C SER A 168 -26.11 -10.30 -9.92
N LYS A 169 -25.81 -11.39 -10.63
CA LYS A 169 -26.02 -12.75 -10.11
C LYS A 169 -25.05 -13.10 -8.99
N VAL A 170 -23.78 -12.65 -9.08
CA VAL A 170 -22.82 -12.80 -7.97
C VAL A 170 -23.40 -12.15 -6.72
N PHE A 171 -23.80 -10.89 -6.79
CA PHE A 171 -24.36 -10.17 -5.65
C PHE A 171 -25.64 -10.82 -5.10
N GLN A 172 -26.55 -11.27 -5.97
CA GLN A 172 -27.75 -12.00 -5.57
C GLN A 172 -27.42 -13.29 -4.82
N MET A 173 -26.45 -14.06 -5.30
CA MET A 173 -25.99 -15.29 -4.64
C MET A 173 -25.43 -14.98 -3.25
N LEU A 174 -24.54 -13.99 -3.15
CA LEU A 174 -23.94 -13.58 -1.86
C LEU A 174 -25.01 -13.14 -0.86
N HIS A 175 -26.04 -12.41 -1.32
CA HIS A 175 -27.17 -11.99 -0.49
C HIS A 175 -28.02 -13.19 -0.05
N GLN A 176 -28.41 -14.08 -0.98
CA GLN A 176 -29.27 -15.23 -0.68
C GLN A 176 -28.60 -16.22 0.29
N GLN A 177 -27.27 -16.34 0.21
CA GLN A 177 -26.48 -17.24 1.06
C GLN A 177 -25.97 -16.57 2.35
N ASN A 178 -26.35 -15.31 2.63
CA ASN A 178 -25.91 -14.55 3.80
C ASN A 178 -24.37 -14.42 3.91
N LEU A 179 -23.69 -14.22 2.78
CA LEU A 179 -22.22 -14.13 2.69
C LEU A 179 -21.68 -12.70 2.74
N LEU A 180 -22.56 -11.69 2.78
CA LEU A 180 -22.20 -10.27 2.91
C LEU A 180 -22.09 -9.88 4.38
N ASP A 181 -21.19 -8.95 4.70
CA ASP A 181 -21.10 -8.40 6.06
C ASP A 181 -22.34 -7.57 6.40
N CYS A 182 -22.80 -7.71 7.65
CA CYS A 182 -23.97 -6.99 8.15
C CYS A 182 -23.62 -6.18 9.39
N LYS A 183 -24.14 -4.95 9.46
CA LYS A 183 -24.10 -4.07 10.63
C LYS A 183 -25.53 -3.62 10.94
N ASP A 184 -25.95 -3.81 12.19
CA ASP A 184 -27.29 -3.41 12.68
C ASP A 184 -28.44 -3.96 11.80
N GLY A 185 -28.30 -5.21 11.35
CA GLY A 185 -29.30 -5.89 10.50
C GLY A 185 -29.36 -5.42 9.05
N LYS A 186 -28.45 -4.53 8.63
CA LYS A 186 -28.29 -4.08 7.24
C LYS A 186 -26.99 -4.58 6.66
N ILE A 187 -26.97 -4.83 5.35
CA ILE A 187 -25.72 -5.09 4.64
C ILE A 187 -24.82 -3.87 4.83
N ALA A 188 -23.59 -4.13 5.26
CA ALA A 188 -22.60 -3.10 5.49
C ALA A 188 -22.07 -2.58 4.14
N ASP A 189 -21.80 -1.27 4.06
CA ASP A 189 -21.18 -0.66 2.88
C ASP A 189 -19.74 -1.16 2.65
N ARG A 190 -19.10 -1.70 3.70
CA ARG A 190 -17.75 -2.27 3.65
C ARG A 190 -17.74 -3.66 4.26
N CYS A 191 -17.05 -4.57 3.60
CA CYS A 191 -16.77 -5.90 4.11
C CYS A 191 -15.34 -5.98 4.64
N TYR A 192 -15.18 -6.57 5.82
CA TYR A 192 -13.89 -6.94 6.42
C TYR A 192 -13.80 -8.46 6.57
N SER A 193 -14.35 -9.16 5.58
CA SER A 193 -14.46 -10.60 5.51
C SER A 193 -14.05 -11.11 4.14
N VAL A 194 -13.57 -12.35 4.07
CA VAL A 194 -13.32 -13.10 2.84
C VAL A 194 -14.26 -14.28 2.74
N LEU A 195 -14.40 -14.81 1.54
CA LEU A 195 -15.07 -16.09 1.32
C LEU A 195 -14.03 -17.19 1.23
N VAL A 196 -14.29 -18.30 1.91
CA VAL A 196 -13.45 -19.50 1.85
C VAL A 196 -14.31 -20.63 1.33
N HIS A 197 -13.77 -21.40 0.40
CA HIS A 197 -14.43 -22.60 -0.11
C HIS A 197 -14.59 -23.66 0.99
N GLU A 198 -15.80 -24.19 1.12
CA GLU A 198 -16.12 -25.39 1.89
C GLU A 198 -16.76 -26.44 0.96
N LYS A 199 -17.04 -27.64 1.50
CA LYS A 199 -17.57 -28.77 0.71
C LYS A 199 -18.87 -28.45 -0.04
N ASP A 200 -19.72 -27.57 0.53
CA ASP A 200 -21.06 -27.27 0.02
C ASP A 200 -21.23 -25.80 -0.41
N GLY A 201 -20.13 -25.08 -0.65
CA GLY A 201 -20.18 -23.69 -1.14
C GLY A 201 -19.11 -22.79 -0.53
N TYR A 202 -19.51 -21.58 -0.17
CA TYR A 202 -18.63 -20.60 0.46
C TYR A 202 -19.03 -20.35 1.90
N LYS A 203 -18.04 -20.05 2.73
CA LYS A 203 -18.22 -19.50 4.07
C LYS A 203 -17.55 -18.15 4.18
N ARG A 204 -18.23 -17.22 4.84
CA ARG A 204 -17.68 -15.92 5.21
C ARG A 204 -16.80 -16.04 6.47
N LEU A 205 -15.55 -15.62 6.39
CA LEU A 205 -14.63 -15.48 7.53
C LEU A 205 -14.18 -14.04 7.67
N SER A 206 -14.05 -13.54 8.89
CA SER A 206 -13.44 -12.21 9.11
C SER A 206 -11.98 -12.21 8.64
N TYR A 207 -11.43 -11.04 8.31
CA TYR A 207 -10.00 -10.92 8.00
C TYR A 207 -9.12 -11.43 9.14
N ALA A 208 -9.54 -11.21 10.40
CA ALA A 208 -8.81 -11.71 11.57
C ALA A 208 -8.73 -13.25 11.62
N ASP A 209 -9.79 -13.93 11.17
CA ASP A 209 -9.83 -15.40 11.14
C ASP A 209 -9.16 -15.98 9.89
N ALA A 210 -9.21 -15.27 8.75
CA ALA A 210 -8.64 -15.75 7.49
C ALA A 210 -7.13 -15.48 7.37
N PHE A 211 -6.64 -14.39 7.97
CA PHE A 211 -5.25 -13.93 7.89
C PHE A 211 -4.63 -13.83 9.30
N VAL A 212 -4.77 -14.90 10.08
CA VAL A 212 -4.38 -14.94 11.51
C VAL A 212 -2.93 -14.48 11.71
N ASN A 213 -2.00 -14.95 10.89
CA ASN A 213 -0.58 -14.63 11.04
C ASN A 213 -0.31 -13.15 10.79
N GLU A 214 -0.90 -12.60 9.73
CA GLU A 214 -0.73 -11.19 9.33
C GLU A 214 -1.34 -10.24 10.36
N VAL A 215 -2.51 -10.61 10.92
CA VAL A 215 -3.15 -9.87 11.99
C VAL A 215 -2.35 -9.96 13.29
N ILE A 216 -1.78 -11.11 13.63
CA ILE A 216 -0.90 -11.25 14.79
C ILE A 216 0.36 -10.40 14.63
N GLU A 217 1.01 -10.43 13.46
CA GLU A 217 2.23 -9.65 13.19
C GLU A 217 1.94 -8.15 13.32
N THR A 218 0.89 -7.67 12.66
CA THR A 218 0.48 -6.25 12.71
C THR A 218 0.08 -5.83 14.12
N SER A 219 -0.70 -6.65 14.84
CA SER A 219 -1.09 -6.38 16.22
C SER A 219 0.11 -6.34 17.17
N SER A 220 1.12 -7.16 16.92
CA SER A 220 2.35 -7.17 17.72
C SER A 220 3.14 -5.88 17.51
N LYS A 221 3.20 -5.35 16.28
CA LYS A 221 3.83 -4.04 16.01
C LYS A 221 3.08 -2.88 16.67
N LEU A 222 1.75 -2.91 16.64
CA LEU A 222 0.91 -1.94 17.35
C LEU A 222 1.17 -1.96 18.86
N LYS A 223 1.20 -3.15 19.47
CA LYS A 223 1.51 -3.31 20.91
C LYS A 223 2.88 -2.77 21.26
N LEU A 224 3.91 -3.12 20.46
CA LEU A 224 5.26 -2.64 20.67
C LEU A 224 5.35 -1.10 20.60
N LEU A 225 4.64 -0.47 19.64
CA LEU A 225 4.55 0.98 19.58
C LEU A 225 3.90 1.55 20.84
N ILE A 226 2.75 1.01 21.25
CA ILE A 226 2.04 1.45 22.47
C ILE A 226 2.97 1.34 23.69
N GLU A 227 3.63 0.20 23.89
CA GLU A 227 4.58 -0.01 24.98
C GLU A 227 5.74 0.99 24.93
N THR A 228 6.29 1.24 23.74
CA THR A 228 7.34 2.26 23.55
C THR A 228 6.86 3.65 23.95
N LEU A 229 5.67 4.05 23.52
CA LEU A 229 5.10 5.36 23.89
C LEU A 229 4.82 5.47 25.39
N HIS A 230 4.48 4.37 26.07
CA HIS A 230 4.34 4.36 27.53
C HIS A 230 5.66 4.67 28.25
N THR A 231 6.81 4.39 27.66
CA THR A 231 8.13 4.72 28.24
C THR A 231 8.61 6.15 27.94
N LEU A 232 7.93 6.87 27.06
CA LEU A 232 8.33 8.21 26.61
C LEU A 232 7.32 9.26 27.09
N ASP A 233 7.81 10.47 27.34
CA ASP A 233 6.96 11.58 27.75
C ASP A 233 6.65 12.51 26.56
N ASP A 234 5.37 12.88 26.44
CA ASP A 234 4.97 13.99 25.57
C ASP A 234 5.19 15.33 26.30
N HIS A 235 6.39 15.88 26.17
CA HIS A 235 6.71 17.20 26.73
C HIS A 235 6.12 18.39 25.94
N VAL A 236 5.52 18.16 24.77
CA VAL A 236 5.04 19.22 23.87
C VAL A 236 3.57 19.53 24.14
N TYR A 237 2.71 18.51 24.08
CA TYR A 237 1.26 18.66 24.27
C TYR A 237 0.72 17.95 25.52
N GLN A 238 1.48 17.04 26.11
CA GLN A 238 1.08 16.26 27.29
C GLN A 238 -0.24 15.51 27.07
N GLN A 239 -0.47 14.99 25.85
CA GLN A 239 -1.69 14.27 25.45
C GLN A 239 -1.43 12.77 25.24
N LYS A 240 -0.68 12.17 26.16
CA LYS A 240 -0.33 10.74 26.08
C LYS A 240 -1.50 9.82 26.44
N ASP A 241 -2.41 10.30 27.30
CA ASP A 241 -3.62 9.60 27.77
C ASP A 241 -4.87 10.07 26.98
#